data_AF-A0A935VUY9-F1
#
_entry.id   AF-A0A935VUY9-F1
#
_cell.length_a   1.000
_cell.length_b   1.000
_cell.length_c   1.000
_cell.angle_alpha   90.00
_cell.angle_beta   90.00
_cell.angle_gamma   90.00
#
_symmetry.space_group_name_H-M   'P 1'
#
loop_
_entity.id
_entity.type
_entity.pdbx_description
1 polymer ?
#
loop_
_entity_poly.entity_id
_entity_poly.type
_entity_poly.pdbx_seq_one_letter_code
_entity_poly.pdbx_strand_id
1 'polypeptide(L)'
;MVERLTVIFFIILCFLLGFYLILAPWDTLFGPWADNYLLAFVSTKTGLPSIQKAVASTWFRGAVTGLGVLNLLIAFWEIAHFNQSVRMLQIDEKKEAK
;
A
#
# COMPACT_ATOMS: atom_id res chain seq x y z
N MET A 1 20.78 -12.31 10.25
CA MET A 1 20.76 -10.82 10.27
C MET A 1 19.87 -10.25 9.18
N VAL A 2 19.84 -10.87 7.99
CA VAL A 2 19.03 -10.46 6.84
C VAL A 2 17.53 -10.47 7.16
N GLU A 3 17.05 -11.49 7.86
CA GLU A 3 15.65 -11.72 8.24
C GLU A 3 15.08 -10.56 9.07
N ARG A 4 15.87 -10.05 10.04
CA ARG A 4 15.50 -8.86 10.82
C ARG A 4 15.37 -7.61 9.93
N LEU A 5 16.31 -7.43 9.01
CA LEU A 5 16.31 -6.31 8.08
C LEU A 5 15.12 -6.39 7.11
N THR A 6 14.77 -7.59 6.65
CA THR A 6 13.59 -7.84 5.81
C THR A 6 12.30 -7.47 6.54
N VAL A 7 12.11 -7.88 7.80
CA VAL A 7 10.92 -7.51 8.58
C VAL A 7 10.87 -5.99 8.81
N ILE A 8 12.00 -5.36 9.14
CA ILE A 8 12.06 -3.89 9.30
C ILE A 8 11.68 -3.19 7.99
N PHE A 9 12.23 -3.64 6.86
CA PHE A 9 11.93 -3.07 5.55
C PHE A 9 10.46 -3.25 5.18
N PHE A 10 9.89 -4.43 5.46
CA PHE A 10 8.46 -4.70 5.27
C PHE A 10 7.59 -3.74 6.09
N ILE A 11 7.89 -3.55 7.37
CA ILE A 11 7.18 -2.61 8.25
C ILE A 11 7.24 -1.20 7.69
N ILE A 12 8.43 -0.73 7.28
CA ILE A 12 8.62 0.62 6.72
C ILE A 12 7.82 0.77 5.42
N LEU A 13 7.85 -0.22 4.53
CA LEU A 13 7.08 -0.19 3.29
C LEU A 13 5.58 -0.12 3.56
N CYS A 14 5.04 -0.98 4.43
CA CYS A 14 3.62 -0.94 4.81
C CYS A 14 3.25 0.40 5.44
N PHE A 15 4.09 0.92 6.32
CA PHE A 15 3.84 2.20 6.97
C PHE A 15 3.80 3.36 5.95
N LEU A 16 4.82 3.46 5.09
CA LEU A 16 4.96 4.54 4.13
C LEU A 16 3.89 4.47 3.04
N LEU A 17 3.63 3.27 2.51
CA LEU A 17 2.58 3.02 1.54
C LEU A 17 1.20 3.27 2.16
N GLY A 18 0.99 2.86 3.42
CA GLY A 18 -0.24 3.12 4.15
C GLY A 18 -0.57 4.61 4.25
N PHE A 19 0.42 5.40 4.67
CA PHE A 19 0.30 6.86 4.70
C PHE A 19 0.03 7.45 3.32
N TYR A 20 0.76 7.00 2.29
CA TYR A 20 0.56 7.47 0.93
C TYR A 20 -0.86 7.18 0.42
N LEU A 21 -1.36 5.97 0.62
CA LEU A 21 -2.71 5.58 0.18
C LEU A 21 -3.82 6.31 0.94
N ILE A 22 -3.60 6.67 2.21
CA ILE A 22 -4.55 7.49 2.98
C ILE A 22 -4.62 8.90 2.41
N LEU A 23 -3.49 9.49 2.02
CA LEU A 23 -3.39 10.92 1.73
C LEU A 23 -3.53 11.26 0.24
N ALA A 24 -3.01 10.42 -0.65
CA ALA A 24 -3.02 10.65 -2.10
C ALA A 24 -4.42 10.95 -2.70
N PRO A 25 -5.51 10.28 -2.27
CA PRO A 25 -6.82 10.48 -2.92
C PRO A 25 -7.54 11.78 -2.59
N TRP A 26 -7.04 12.59 -1.65
CA TRP A 26 -7.78 13.73 -1.08
C TRP A 26 -7.37 15.09 -1.63
N ASP A 27 -6.54 15.13 -2.66
CA ASP A 27 -6.11 16.35 -3.37
C ASP A 27 -5.36 17.39 -2.49
N THR A 28 -5.16 17.13 -1.20
CA THR A 28 -4.60 18.08 -0.23
C THR A 28 -3.08 18.20 -0.29
N LEU A 29 -2.39 17.08 -0.53
CA LEU A 29 -0.93 17.00 -0.41
C LEU A 29 -0.21 16.70 -1.73
N PHE A 30 -0.81 15.89 -2.61
CA PHE A 30 -0.15 15.36 -3.80
C PHE A 30 -0.72 15.90 -5.12
N GLY A 31 -1.56 16.94 -5.06
CA GLY A 31 -2.27 17.49 -6.22
C GLY A 31 -3.50 16.67 -6.59
N PRO A 32 -4.14 16.97 -7.74
CA PRO A 32 -5.43 16.39 -8.10
C PRO A 32 -5.30 14.90 -8.46
N TRP A 33 -5.82 14.03 -7.60
CA TRP A 33 -5.83 12.57 -7.69
C TRP A 33 -6.38 12.03 -9.01
N ALA A 34 -7.46 12.65 -9.51
CA ALA A 34 -8.15 12.20 -10.72
C ALA A 34 -7.66 12.88 -12.01
N ASP A 35 -6.62 13.72 -11.91
CA ASP A 35 -6.03 14.43 -13.04
C ASP A 35 -4.60 13.94 -13.30
N ASN A 36 -4.51 12.70 -13.78
CA ASN A 36 -3.24 12.06 -14.08
C ASN A 36 -3.18 11.51 -15.50
N TYR A 37 -2.03 11.68 -16.15
CA TYR A 37 -1.80 11.31 -17.55
C TYR A 37 -2.13 9.83 -17.83
N LEU A 38 -1.81 8.94 -16.90
CA LEU A 38 -2.12 7.51 -17.04
C LEU A 38 -3.63 7.23 -17.09
N LEU A 39 -4.41 7.89 -16.22
CA LEU A 39 -5.87 7.74 -16.21
C LEU A 39 -6.49 8.32 -17.47
N ALA A 40 -5.99 9.47 -17.93
CA ALA A 40 -6.40 10.06 -19.20
C ALA A 40 -6.08 9.14 -20.39
N PHE A 41 -4.89 8.53 -20.42
CA PHE A 41 -4.48 7.58 -21.44
C PHE A 41 -5.33 6.30 -21.42
N VAL A 42 -5.58 5.72 -20.24
CA VAL A 42 -6.42 4.53 -20.11
C VAL A 42 -7.86 4.82 -20.51
N SER A 43 -8.43 5.95 -20.06
CA SER A 43 -9.77 6.39 -20.42
C SER A 43 -9.93 6.58 -21.94
N THR A 44 -8.95 7.21 -22.59
CA THR A 44 -8.97 7.41 -24.05
C THR A 44 -8.76 6.10 -24.82
N LYS A 45 -7.85 5.22 -24.38
CA LYS A 45 -7.60 3.93 -25.02
C LYS A 45 -8.76 2.95 -24.90
N THR A 46 -9.46 2.96 -23.76
CA THR A 46 -10.61 2.09 -23.52
C THR A 46 -11.92 2.69 -24.03
N GLY A 47 -11.94 3.99 -24.36
CA GLY A 47 -13.15 4.71 -24.75
C GLY A 47 -14.16 4.90 -23.62
N LEU A 48 -13.74 4.69 -22.36
CA LEU A 48 -14.62 4.70 -21.18
C LEU A 48 -14.33 5.91 -20.27
N PRO A 49 -14.95 7.07 -20.53
CA PRO A 49 -14.80 8.26 -19.67
C PRO A 49 -15.36 8.06 -18.26
N SER A 50 -16.15 7.00 -18.04
CA SER A 50 -16.65 6.61 -16.71
C SER A 50 -15.53 6.17 -15.77
N ILE A 51 -14.39 5.69 -16.27
CA ILE A 51 -13.26 5.26 -15.43
C ILE A 51 -12.71 6.45 -14.63
N GLN A 52 -12.55 7.60 -15.28
CA GLN A 52 -12.09 8.81 -14.61
C GLN A 52 -13.08 9.26 -13.53
N LYS A 53 -14.39 9.20 -13.81
CA LYS A 53 -15.44 9.52 -12.82
C LYS A 53 -15.45 8.54 -11.64
N ALA A 54 -15.24 7.25 -11.91
CA ALA A 54 -15.18 6.23 -10.87
C ALA A 54 -13.99 6.46 -9.94
N VAL A 55 -12.80 6.74 -10.49
CA VAL A 55 -11.58 7.03 -9.71
C VAL A 55 -11.70 8.35 -8.94
N ALA A 56 -12.39 9.34 -9.52
CA ALA A 56 -12.68 10.60 -8.84
C ALA A 56 -13.70 10.49 -7.71
N SER A 57 -14.52 9.42 -7.69
CA SER A 57 -15.60 9.26 -6.72
C SER A 57 -15.09 9.13 -5.28
N THR A 58 -15.83 9.70 -4.33
CA THR A 58 -15.52 9.60 -2.89
C THR A 58 -15.51 8.15 -2.40
N TRP A 59 -16.29 7.27 -3.03
CA TRP A 59 -16.31 5.85 -2.68
C TRP A 59 -14.98 5.17 -3.04
N PHE A 60 -14.44 5.43 -4.24
CA PHE A 60 -13.14 4.91 -4.65
C PHE A 60 -12.01 5.49 -3.78
N ARG A 61 -12.03 6.81 -3.53
CA ARG A 61 -11.08 7.47 -2.62
C ARG A 61 -11.11 6.86 -1.21
N GLY A 62 -12.31 6.56 -0.71
CA GLY A 62 -12.52 5.89 0.57
C GLY A 62 -11.98 4.46 0.58
N ALA A 63 -12.17 3.69 -0.49
CA ALA A 63 -11.61 2.34 -0.62
C ALA A 63 -10.07 2.37 -0.61
N VAL A 64 -9.45 3.29 -1.35
CA VAL A 64 -7.99 3.48 -1.36
C VAL A 64 -7.48 3.89 0.03
N THR A 65 -8.20 4.78 0.72
CA THR A 65 -7.88 5.17 2.10
C THR A 65 -7.98 3.98 3.05
N GLY A 66 -9.02 3.14 2.92
CA GLY A 66 -9.19 1.92 3.70
C GLY A 66 -8.04 0.93 3.53
N LEU A 67 -7.53 0.76 2.30
CA LEU A 67 -6.32 -0.02 2.04
C LEU A 67 -5.08 0.57 2.72
N GLY A 68 -5.00 1.90 2.78
CA GLY A 68 -3.93 2.58 3.52
C GLY A 68 -4.01 2.36 5.02
N VAL A 69 -5.20 2.44 5.61
CA VAL A 69 -5.43 2.13 7.04
C VAL A 69 -5.06 0.68 7.34
N LEU A 70 -5.45 -0.27 6.48
CA LEU A 70 -5.09 -1.68 6.64
C LEU A 70 -3.56 -1.87 6.66
N ASN A 71 -2.84 -1.18 5.77
CA ASN A 71 -1.37 -1.20 5.75
C ASN A 71 -0.76 -0.68 7.07
N LEU A 72 -1.30 0.40 7.63
CA LEU A 72 -0.85 0.90 8.93
C LEU A 72 -1.12 -0.09 10.06
N LEU A 73 -2.31 -0.72 10.08
CA LEU A 73 -2.63 -1.76 11.05
C LEU A 73 -1.67 -2.93 10.98
N ILE A 74 -1.33 -3.40 9.77
CA ILE A 74 -0.33 -4.46 9.55
C ILE A 74 1.04 -4.01 10.07
N ALA A 75 1.49 -2.80 9.72
CA ALA A 75 2.77 -2.28 10.18
C ALA A 75 2.85 -2.22 11.73
N PHE A 76 1.80 -1.72 12.40
CA PHE A 76 1.75 -1.71 13.86
C PHE A 76 1.69 -3.11 14.47
N TRP A 77 0.95 -4.03 13.84
CA TRP A 77 0.89 -5.43 14.26
C TRP A 77 2.26 -6.10 14.20
N GLU A 78 2.99 -5.90 13.10
CA GLU A 78 4.35 -6.43 12.91
C GLU A 78 5.35 -5.82 13.90
N ILE A 79 5.22 -4.54 14.25
CA ILE A 79 6.02 -3.93 15.31
C ILE A 79 5.76 -4.62 16.66
N ALA A 80 4.49 -4.87 16.99
CA ALA A 80 4.11 -5.52 18.24
C ALA A 80 4.58 -7.00 18.31
N HIS A 81 4.61 -7.69 17.17
CA HIS A 81 4.97 -9.12 17.07
C HIS A 81 6.35 -9.37 16.42
N PHE A 82 7.23 -8.36 16.41
CA PHE A 82 8.47 -8.35 15.63
C PHE A 82 9.32 -9.62 15.81
N ASN A 83 9.51 -10.06 17.05
CA ASN A 83 10.32 -11.25 17.35
C ASN A 83 9.74 -12.53 16.77
N GLN A 84 8.41 -12.65 16.70
CA GLN A 84 7.74 -13.80 16.11
C GLN A 84 7.89 -13.80 14.58
N SER A 85 7.71 -12.65 13.94
CA SER A 85 7.86 -12.50 12.49
C SER A 85 9.28 -12.82 12.01
N VAL A 86 10.29 -12.34 12.73
CA VAL A 86 11.69 -12.69 12.45
C VAL A 86 11.94 -14.19 12.62
N ARG A 87 11.40 -14.81 13.67
CA ARG A 87 11.57 -16.24 13.92
C ARG A 87 10.92 -17.10 12.84
N MET A 88 9.77 -16.69 12.29
CA MET A 88 9.11 -17.40 11.21
C MET A 88 10.00 -17.46 9.95
N LEU A 89 10.57 -16.32 9.53
CA LEU A 89 11.48 -16.28 8.39
C LEU A 89 12.73 -17.16 8.58
N GLN A 90 13.27 -17.20 9.80
CA GLN A 90 14.43 -18.04 10.13
C GLN A 90 14.13 -19.55 10.06
N ILE A 91 12.90 -19.95 10.39
CA ILE A 91 12.49 -21.35 10.32
C ILE A 91 12.35 -21.77 8.86
N ASP A 92 11.78 -20.91 8.01
CA ASP A 92 11.60 -21.21 6.59
C ASP A 92 12.93 -21.29 5.84
N GLU A 93 13.86 -20.36 6.08
CA GLU A 93 15.22 -20.41 5.51
C GLU A 93 15.95 -21.72 5.83
N LYS A 94 15.83 -22.20 7.08
CA LYS A 94 16.45 -23.47 7.50
C LYS A 94 15.80 -24.71 6.86
N LYS A 95 14.53 -24.65 6.47
CA LYS A 95 13.86 -25.77 5.79
C LYS A 95 14.31 -25.88 4.34
N GLU A 96 14.47 -24.75 3.66
CA GLU A 96 14.89 -24.73 2.25
C GLU A 96 16.36 -25.14 2.06
N ALA A 97 17.20 -24.94 3.07
CA ALA A 97 18.60 -25.33 3.05
C ALA A 97 18.87 -26.83 3.31
N LYS A 98 17.83 -27.64 3.55
CA LYS A 98 17.92 -29.07 3.89
C LYS A 98 17.36 -29.95 2.78
#